data_AF-S0J6D2-F1
#
_entry.id   AF-S0J6D2-F1
#
_cell.length_a   1.000
_cell.length_b   1.000
_cell.length_c   1.000
_cell.angle_alpha   90.00
_cell.angle_beta   90.00
_cell.angle_gamma   90.00
#
_symmetry.space_group_name_H-M   'P 1'
#
loop_
_entity.id
_entity.type
_entity.pdbx_description
1 polymer ?
#
loop_
_entity_poly.entity_id
_entity_poly.type
_entity_poly.pdbx_seq_one_letter_code
_entity_poly.pdbx_strand_id
1 'polypeptide(L)'
;MAKRYYWLKLKADWFSDKRIKKLRSIAGGDTHTIIYLKMMLLSLKDEGKLYFEGVEDNFASEIALALDEDAEKVKLTLHFYSGTG
;
A
#
# COMPACT_ATOMS: atom_id res chain seq x y z
N MET A 1 26.00 10.63 -5.77
CA MET A 1 24.90 10.05 -6.59
C MET A 1 23.75 11.04 -6.63
N ALA A 2 23.11 11.26 -7.78
CA ALA A 2 21.90 12.08 -7.86
C ALA A 2 20.73 11.38 -7.16
N LYS A 3 19.81 12.13 -6.54
CA LYS A 3 18.59 11.56 -5.96
C LYS A 3 17.73 10.94 -7.06
N ARG A 4 17.28 9.69 -6.87
CA ARG A 4 16.34 9.02 -7.77
C ARG A 4 14.92 9.30 -7.32
N TYR A 5 14.11 9.89 -8.19
CA TYR A 5 12.71 10.19 -7.92
C TYR A 5 11.83 9.19 -8.67
N TYR A 6 10.80 8.70 -7.99
CA TYR A 6 9.78 7.84 -8.59
C TYR A 6 8.46 8.59 -8.69
N TRP A 7 7.74 8.39 -9.79
CA TRP A 7 6.42 8.96 -10.01
C TRP A 7 5.40 7.83 -10.03
N LEU A 8 4.48 7.84 -9.07
CA LEU A 8 3.34 6.92 -9.09
C LEU A 8 2.34 7.37 -10.16
N LYS A 9 2.23 6.60 -11.24
CA LYS A 9 1.23 6.84 -12.29
C LYS A 9 0.00 5.98 -12.02
N LEU A 10 -1.11 6.63 -11.68
CA LEU A 10 -2.41 5.98 -11.54
C LEU A 10 -3.17 6.06 -12.87
N LYS A 11 -4.07 5.10 -13.11
CA LYS A 11 -5.06 5.23 -14.18
C LYS A 11 -5.94 6.45 -13.90
N ALA A 12 -6.38 7.13 -14.96
CA ALA A 12 -7.23 8.34 -14.83
C ALA A 12 -8.53 8.07 -14.06
N ASP A 13 -9.03 6.85 -14.12
CA ASP A 13 -10.25 6.38 -13.48
C ASP A 13 -10.00 5.63 -12.15
N TRP A 14 -8.79 5.66 -11.59
CA TRP A 14 -8.43 4.85 -10.41
C TRP A 14 -9.37 5.09 -9.22
N PHE A 15 -9.67 6.36 -8.91
CA PHE A 15 -10.63 6.71 -7.85
C PHE A 15 -12.10 6.43 -8.22
N SER A 16 -12.38 6.17 -9.50
CA SER A 16 -13.70 5.79 -9.97
C SER A 16 -13.97 4.28 -9.87
N ASP A 17 -12.93 3.46 -9.72
CA ASP A 17 -13.04 2.01 -9.51
C ASP A 17 -13.92 1.74 -8.27
N LYS A 18 -14.92 0.87 -8.45
CA LYS A 18 -15.90 0.52 -7.41
C LYS A 18 -15.23 -0.06 -6.16
N ARG A 19 -14.11 -0.77 -6.29
CA ARG A 19 -13.33 -1.31 -5.17
C ARG A 19 -12.67 -0.20 -4.38
N ILE A 20 -12.10 0.80 -5.06
CA ILE A 20 -11.50 1.98 -4.40
C ILE A 20 -12.59 2.81 -3.70
N LYS A 21 -13.75 3.02 -4.36
CA LYS A 21 -14.90 3.66 -3.70
C LYS A 21 -15.37 2.88 -2.47
N LYS A 22 -15.42 1.55 -2.56
CA LYS A 22 -15.81 0.68 -1.44
C LYS A 22 -14.81 0.78 -0.28
N LEU A 23 -13.50 0.73 -0.55
CA LEU A 23 -12.46 0.95 0.46
C LEU A 23 -12.68 2.28 1.17
N ARG A 24 -12.84 3.35 0.41
CA ARG A 24 -12.99 4.70 0.95
C ARG A 24 -14.29 4.93 1.73
N SER A 25 -15.30 4.08 1.53
CA SER A 25 -16.58 4.19 2.24
C SER A 25 -16.59 3.62 3.66
N ILE A 26 -15.55 2.85 4.06
CA ILE A 26 -15.45 2.30 5.42
C ILE A 26 -14.83 3.34 6.37
N ALA A 27 -15.06 3.17 7.68
CA ALA A 27 -14.37 3.98 8.69
C ALA A 27 -12.85 3.85 8.54
N GLY A 28 -12.14 4.97 8.39
CA GLY A 28 -10.69 4.96 8.12
C GLY A 28 -10.29 4.63 6.68
N GLY A 29 -11.24 4.53 5.75
CA GLY A 29 -10.99 4.19 4.35
C GLY A 29 -10.02 5.13 3.62
N ASP A 30 -10.00 6.42 3.97
CA ASP A 30 -9.02 7.36 3.44
C ASP A 30 -7.60 7.04 3.92
N THR A 31 -7.42 6.65 5.19
CA THR A 31 -6.13 6.20 5.74
C THR A 31 -5.63 4.96 5.00
N HIS A 32 -6.48 3.94 4.84
CA HIS A 32 -6.14 2.73 4.11
C HIS A 32 -5.81 3.01 2.63
N THR A 33 -6.49 3.98 2.03
CA THR A 33 -6.20 4.43 0.66
C THR A 33 -4.80 5.03 0.56
N ILE A 34 -4.40 5.88 1.51
CA ILE A 34 -3.05 6.45 1.53
C ILE A 34 -1.99 5.37 1.77
N ILE A 35 -2.21 4.44 2.70
CA ILE A 35 -1.31 3.31 2.94
C ILE A 35 -1.13 2.48 1.67
N TYR A 36 -2.21 2.22 0.92
CA TYR A 36 -2.14 1.51 -0.35
C TYR A 36 -1.30 2.26 -1.40
N LEU A 37 -1.50 3.57 -1.55
CA LEU A 37 -0.70 4.36 -2.47
C LEU A 37 0.78 4.42 -2.06
N LYS A 38 1.08 4.47 -0.76
CA LYS A 38 2.44 4.36 -0.22
C LYS A 38 3.08 3.00 -0.57
N MET A 39 2.34 1.90 -0.41
CA MET A 39 2.78 0.56 -0.82
C MET A 39 3.06 0.49 -2.33
N MET A 40 2.18 1.04 -3.17
CA MET A 40 2.39 1.10 -4.62
C MET A 40 3.63 1.91 -4.98
N LEU A 41 3.90 3.01 -4.27
CA LEU A 41 5.09 3.82 -4.49
C LEU A 41 6.37 3.08 -4.07
N LEU A 42 6.33 2.40 -2.91
CA LEU A 42 7.45 1.60 -2.40
C LEU A 42 7.82 0.48 -3.37
N SER A 43 6.83 -0.20 -3.94
CA SER A 43 7.05 -1.32 -4.85
C SER A 43 7.62 -0.92 -6.23
N LEU A 44 7.62 0.38 -6.58
CA LEU A 44 8.18 0.84 -7.86
C LEU A 44 9.67 0.58 -8.00
N LYS A 45 10.40 0.47 -6.88
CA LYS A 45 11.83 0.12 -6.90
C LYS A 45 12.08 -1.34 -7.30
N ASP A 46 11.05 -2.18 -7.19
CA ASP A 46 11.10 -3.64 -7.24
C ASP A 46 10.08 -4.22 -8.24
N GLU A 47 9.83 -3.51 -9.35
CA GLU A 47 8.91 -3.93 -10.43
C GLU A 47 7.49 -4.28 -9.94
N GLY A 48 7.00 -3.54 -8.95
CA GLY A 48 5.66 -3.71 -8.39
C GLY A 48 5.58 -4.78 -7.29
N LYS A 49 6.71 -5.32 -6.82
CA LYS A 49 6.76 -6.29 -5.74
C LYS A 49 7.09 -5.63 -4.40
N LEU A 50 6.62 -6.26 -3.34
CA LEU A 50 7.03 -5.99 -1.97
C LEU A 50 7.62 -7.27 -1.43
N TYR A 51 8.76 -7.16 -0.76
CA TYR A 51 9.50 -8.30 -0.24
C TYR A 51 9.44 -8.33 1.28
N PHE A 52 9.55 -9.54 1.82
CA PHE A 52 9.79 -9.76 3.24
C PHE A 52 11.26 -10.11 3.41
N GLU A 53 12.01 -9.24 4.06
CA GLU A 53 13.44 -9.34 4.34
C GLU A 53 13.71 -10.05 5.68
N GLY A 54 12.68 -10.24 6.51
CA GLY A 54 12.79 -10.92 7.80
C GLY A 54 13.31 -10.01 8.92
N VAL A 55 13.15 -8.69 8.75
CA VAL A 55 13.55 -7.69 9.74
C VAL A 55 12.55 -7.62 10.89
N GLU A 56 11.28 -7.84 10.59
CA GLU A 56 10.16 -7.90 11.54
C GLU A 56 9.57 -9.31 11.61
N ASP A 57 8.72 -9.58 12.61
CA ASP A 57 8.11 -10.90 12.81
C ASP A 57 7.18 -11.34 11.67
N ASN A 58 6.65 -10.39 10.90
CA ASN A 58 5.75 -10.68 9.80
C ASN A 58 5.78 -9.58 8.72
N PHE A 59 5.27 -9.93 7.54
CA PHE A 59 5.24 -9.05 6.38
C PHE A 59 4.51 -7.72 6.63
N ALA A 60 3.38 -7.72 7.34
CA ALA A 60 2.64 -6.49 7.60
C ALA A 60 3.42 -5.51 8.49
N SER A 61 4.09 -6.03 9.53
CA SER A 61 4.97 -5.24 10.40
C SER A 61 6.15 -4.66 9.62
N GLU A 62 6.76 -5.42 8.72
CA GLU A 62 7.90 -4.94 7.93
C GLU A 62 7.51 -3.83 6.95
N ILE A 63 6.37 -3.98 6.28
CA ILE A 63 5.83 -2.92 5.42
C ILE A 63 5.43 -1.70 6.26
N ALA A 64 4.88 -1.89 7.45
CA ALA A 64 4.55 -0.78 8.35
C ALA A 64 5.79 0.00 8.78
N LEU A 65 6.88 -0.69 9.12
CA LEU A 65 8.18 -0.09 9.39
C LEU A 65 8.70 0.69 8.17
N ALA A 66 8.60 0.12 6.97
CA ALA A 66 9.07 0.78 5.75
C ALA A 66 8.26 2.03 5.36
N LEU A 67 7.02 2.16 5.84
CA LEU A 67 6.09 3.23 5.47
C LEU A 67 5.85 4.28 6.56
N ASP A 68 6.44 4.08 7.74
CA ASP A 68 6.14 4.81 8.98
C ASP A 68 4.62 4.80 9.28
N GLU A 69 4.03 3.62 9.29
CA GLU A 69 2.59 3.40 9.51
C GLU A 69 2.33 2.40 10.64
N ASP A 70 1.08 2.35 11.10
CA ASP A 70 0.63 1.36 12.09
C ASP A 70 0.47 -0.04 11.45
N ALA A 71 1.05 -1.06 12.08
CA ALA A 71 1.07 -2.44 11.56
C ALA A 71 -0.32 -3.05 11.39
N GLU A 72 -1.27 -2.74 12.28
CA GLU A 72 -2.64 -3.24 12.15
C GLU A 72 -3.36 -2.56 10.98
N LYS A 73 -3.14 -1.25 10.76
CA LYS A 73 -3.66 -0.56 9.58
C LYS A 73 -3.09 -1.10 8.28
N VAL A 74 -1.79 -1.41 8.24
CA VAL A 74 -1.14 -2.04 7.07
C VAL A 74 -1.72 -3.42 6.82
N LYS A 75 -1.86 -4.26 7.86
CA LYS A 75 -2.46 -5.59 7.77
C LYS A 75 -3.90 -5.54 7.25
N LEU A 76 -4.74 -4.64 7.77
CA LEU A 76 -6.10 -4.43 7.28
C LEU A 76 -6.12 -4.00 5.81
N THR A 77 -5.20 -3.12 5.42
CA THR A 77 -5.06 -2.68 4.02
C THR A 77 -4.67 -3.86 3.13
N LEU A 78 -3.70 -4.68 3.53
CA LEU A 78 -3.29 -5.88 2.80
C LEU A 78 -4.45 -6.88 2.64
N HIS A 79 -5.23 -7.11 3.70
CA HIS A 79 -6.40 -8.00 3.65
C HIS A 79 -7.47 -7.53 2.67
N PHE A 80 -7.71 -6.22 2.56
CA PHE A 80 -8.68 -5.68 1.61
C PHE A 80 -8.34 -6.03 0.16
N TYR A 81 -7.05 -6.10 -0.19
CA TYR A 81 -6.60 -6.39 -1.55
C TYR A 81 -6.32 -7.89 -1.79
N SER A 82 -5.94 -8.66 -0.76
CA SER A 82 -5.74 -10.12 -0.89
C SER A 82 -7.04 -10.90 -1.06
N GLY A 83 -8.18 -10.36 -0.61
CA GLY A 83 -9.51 -11.00 -0.71
C GLY A 83 -10.17 -10.95 -2.10
N THR A 84 -9.45 -10.57 -3.15
CA THR A 84 -9.96 -10.45 -4.53
C THR A 84 -9.17 -11.27 -5.55
N GLY A 85 -8.71 -12.45 -5.14
CA GLY A 85 -8.22 -13.51 -6.04
C GLY A 85 -9.35 -14.43 -6.47
#